data_AF-A0A4U5Q0V2-F1
#
_entry.id   AF-A0A4U5Q0V2-F1
#
_cell.length_a   1.000
_cell.length_b   1.000
_cell.length_c   1.000
_cell.angle_alpha   90.00
_cell.angle_beta   90.00
_cell.angle_gamma   90.00
#
_symmetry.space_group_name_H-M   'P 1'
#
loop_
_entity.id
_entity.type
_entity.pdbx_description
1 polymer ?
#
loop_
_entity_poly.entity_id
_entity_poly.type
_entity_poly.pdbx_seq_one_letter_code
_entity_poly.pdbx_strand_id
1 'polypeptide(L)'
;MRVLALQILRFLLFGGFQYVAKAIVHHTFVVKDVPYTRLCSTKNIMTVNGQFPGPTLYVTKGETIIVDVINKSPHNITIHWHGVKQPEYPWSDGPEYITQCPIQPGGKFSQKVIFSDEEGTLWWHAHSDWTRATVYGAIVIYPNKGTRYPFPAPHADVPIILGEWWKEDIFEIYDQFRASGADPNVSDAYTINGQPGDLYPCSKSGTMPLYNCLDFLFYFSYNGNYTPSSTPSLPYLPYFNDTTASVNFTGRLRSLVDNNHPIHVPLSISTPLFFTVSVNRFTCANTSCGATQSRLAASVNNISFQTPTRMDILKAYYNQINGIYDDHFPDKPPLFFNFTADSIPLIYETPSKGVWFVHCHLERHLSWGMEMAFIIKNGRGKNAQMLPPPPYMPPC
;
A
#
# COMPACT_ATOMS: atom_id res chain seq x y z
N MET A 1 36.04 52.33 -6.50
CA MET A 1 35.80 51.22 -7.45
C MET A 1 36.64 49.97 -7.17
N ARG A 2 37.99 49.98 -7.23
CA ARG A 2 38.82 48.74 -7.11
C ARG A 2 38.58 47.88 -5.85
N VAL A 3 38.32 48.49 -4.69
CA VAL A 3 38.07 47.75 -3.43
C VAL A 3 36.73 46.98 -3.45
N LEU A 4 35.68 47.57 -4.06
CA LEU A 4 34.36 46.95 -4.15
C LEU A 4 34.37 45.70 -5.04
N ALA A 5 35.11 45.76 -6.15
CA ALA A 5 35.30 44.63 -7.05
C ALA A 5 36.00 43.43 -6.36
N LEU A 6 36.98 43.69 -5.48
CA LEU A 6 37.66 42.64 -4.72
C LEU A 6 36.75 41.97 -3.67
N GLN A 7 35.83 42.73 -3.07
CA GLN A 7 34.86 42.18 -2.11
C GLN A 7 33.78 41.34 -2.79
N ILE A 8 33.27 41.78 -3.95
CA ILE A 8 32.34 40.99 -4.77
C ILE A 8 33.01 39.69 -5.24
N LEU A 9 34.27 39.74 -5.67
CA LEU A 9 35.01 38.54 -6.08
C LEU A 9 35.25 37.57 -4.90
N ARG A 10 35.52 38.07 -3.69
CA ARG A 10 35.56 37.21 -2.48
C ARG A 10 34.21 36.59 -2.16
N PHE A 11 33.11 37.32 -2.31
CA PHE A 11 31.76 36.78 -2.09
C PHE A 11 31.38 35.72 -3.13
N LEU A 12 31.87 35.84 -4.37
CA LEU A 12 31.68 34.82 -5.41
C LEU A 12 32.59 33.59 -5.23
N LEU A 13 33.81 33.77 -4.70
CA LEU A 13 34.77 32.67 -4.47
C LEU A 13 34.53 31.89 -3.18
N PHE A 14 33.91 32.49 -2.15
CA PHE A 14 33.65 31.83 -0.86
C PHE A 14 32.16 31.77 -0.46
N GLY A 15 31.28 32.51 -1.13
CA GLY A 15 29.83 32.57 -0.85
C GLY A 15 28.97 31.75 -1.81
N GLY A 16 29.57 30.84 -2.58
CA GLY A 16 28.81 29.85 -3.34
C GLY A 16 28.10 28.90 -2.38
N PHE A 17 26.78 29.05 -2.25
CA PHE A 17 25.92 28.02 -1.65
C PHE A 17 26.22 26.70 -2.35
N GLN A 18 26.91 25.78 -1.65
CA GLN A 18 27.03 24.41 -2.13
C GLN A 18 25.67 23.76 -1.99
N TYR A 19 24.90 23.82 -3.07
CA TYR A 19 23.78 22.93 -3.31
C TYR A 19 24.35 21.52 -3.46
N VAL A 20 24.63 20.87 -2.32
CA VAL A 20 24.91 19.45 -2.27
C VAL A 20 23.62 18.75 -2.66
N ALA A 21 23.49 18.45 -3.95
CA ALA A 21 22.42 17.62 -4.47
C ALA A 21 22.51 16.28 -3.74
N LYS A 22 21.55 16.03 -2.84
CA LYS A 22 21.47 14.78 -2.09
C LYS A 22 21.37 13.64 -3.10
N ALA A 23 22.32 12.71 -3.06
CA ALA A 23 22.34 11.58 -3.98
C ALA A 23 21.02 10.81 -3.83
N ILE A 24 20.29 10.65 -4.94
CA ILE A 24 19.06 9.88 -4.98
C ILE A 24 19.44 8.41 -4.77
N VAL A 25 18.79 7.74 -3.82
CA VAL A 25 19.04 6.32 -3.55
C VAL A 25 18.31 5.48 -4.59
N HIS A 26 19.01 4.51 -5.16
CA HIS A 26 18.47 3.54 -6.10
C HIS A 26 18.37 2.16 -5.44
N HIS A 27 17.22 1.51 -5.61
CA HIS A 27 17.01 0.10 -5.27
C HIS A 27 16.63 -0.68 -6.54
N THR A 28 17.02 -1.95 -6.62
CA THR A 28 16.59 -2.85 -7.71
C THR A 28 15.68 -3.93 -7.13
N PHE A 29 14.46 -4.03 -7.68
CA PHE A 29 13.47 -5.05 -7.34
C PHE A 29 13.36 -6.03 -8.51
N VAL A 30 14.09 -7.14 -8.44
CA VAL A 30 13.95 -8.24 -9.42
C VAL A 30 12.80 -9.12 -9.00
N VAL A 31 11.64 -8.95 -9.64
CA VAL A 31 10.47 -9.82 -9.45
C VAL A 31 10.75 -11.15 -10.13
N LYS A 32 10.67 -12.26 -9.40
CA LYS A 32 10.91 -13.61 -9.92
C LYS A 32 10.24 -14.68 -9.08
N ASP A 33 10.00 -15.81 -9.70
CA ASP A 33 9.42 -16.97 -9.03
C ASP A 33 10.54 -17.81 -8.38
N VAL A 34 10.33 -18.24 -7.14
CA VAL A 34 11.28 -19.08 -6.39
C VAL A 34 10.55 -20.11 -5.53
N PRO A 35 11.12 -21.31 -5.33
CA PRO A 35 10.51 -22.34 -4.49
C PRO A 35 10.56 -21.94 -3.01
N TYR A 36 9.42 -21.96 -2.34
CA TYR A 36 9.29 -21.79 -0.89
C TYR A 36 8.53 -22.96 -0.27
N THR A 37 9.03 -23.42 0.87
CA THR A 37 8.41 -24.52 1.64
C THR A 37 7.76 -23.96 2.91
N ARG A 38 6.49 -24.28 3.14
CA ARG A 38 5.73 -24.05 4.38
C ARG A 38 4.70 -25.17 4.57
N LEU A 39 4.32 -25.47 5.81
CA LEU A 39 3.27 -26.45 6.10
C LEU A 39 3.48 -27.82 5.43
N CYS A 40 4.75 -28.25 5.34
CA CYS A 40 5.22 -29.46 4.67
C CYS A 40 5.03 -29.50 3.14
N SER A 41 4.60 -28.41 2.50
CA SER A 41 4.43 -28.29 1.04
C SER A 41 5.41 -27.28 0.45
N THR A 42 5.86 -27.53 -0.78
CA THR A 42 6.73 -26.63 -1.55
C THR A 42 6.00 -26.20 -2.81
N LYS A 43 5.93 -24.88 -3.04
CA LYS A 43 5.43 -24.30 -4.30
C LYS A 43 6.36 -23.18 -4.74
N ASN A 44 6.34 -22.84 -6.03
CA ASN A 44 6.95 -21.59 -6.47
C ASN A 44 6.05 -20.42 -6.04
N ILE A 45 6.67 -19.31 -5.64
CA ILE A 45 5.97 -18.05 -5.34
C ILE A 45 6.69 -16.89 -6.01
N MET A 46 5.93 -15.90 -6.45
CA MET A 46 6.49 -14.64 -6.92
C MET A 46 7.12 -13.87 -5.75
N THR A 47 8.34 -13.37 -5.92
CA THR A 47 9.09 -12.66 -4.87
C THR A 47 9.84 -11.47 -5.44
N VAL A 48 10.21 -10.52 -4.57
CA VAL A 48 11.23 -9.52 -4.89
C VAL A 48 12.59 -10.04 -4.43
N ASN A 49 13.56 -10.07 -5.34
CA ASN A 49 14.94 -10.48 -5.11
C ASN A 49 15.11 -11.92 -4.54
N GLY A 50 14.07 -12.75 -4.60
CA GLY A 50 14.08 -14.10 -4.00
C GLY A 50 13.71 -14.13 -2.52
N GLN A 51 13.16 -13.04 -1.98
CA GLN A 51 12.80 -12.88 -0.56
C GLN A 51 11.28 -12.85 -0.38
N PHE A 52 10.80 -13.59 0.63
CA PHE A 52 9.43 -13.56 1.13
C PHE A 52 9.44 -13.57 2.68
N PRO A 53 8.95 -12.51 3.35
CA PRO A 53 8.61 -11.19 2.79
C PRO A 53 9.80 -10.55 2.05
N GLY A 54 9.51 -9.59 1.17
CA GLY A 54 10.52 -8.88 0.40
C GLY A 54 11.38 -7.92 1.24
N PRO A 55 12.41 -7.30 0.62
CA PRO A 55 13.33 -6.41 1.31
C PRO A 55 12.63 -5.21 1.95
N THR A 56 13.04 -4.85 3.17
CA THR A 56 12.64 -3.60 3.81
C THR A 56 13.37 -2.42 3.18
N LEU A 57 12.62 -1.37 2.82
CA LEU A 57 13.19 -0.10 2.40
C LEU A 57 13.42 0.81 3.62
N TYR A 58 14.61 1.38 3.73
CA TYR A 58 14.97 2.32 4.79
C TYR A 58 15.20 3.70 4.17
N VAL A 59 14.44 4.68 4.63
CA VAL A 59 14.34 6.01 4.03
C VAL A 59 14.33 7.06 5.14
N THR A 60 14.71 8.30 4.85
CA THR A 60 14.52 9.45 5.74
C THR A 60 13.34 10.29 5.23
N LYS A 61 12.55 10.87 6.12
CA LYS A 61 11.49 11.84 5.80
C LYS A 61 11.93 12.87 4.75
N GLY A 62 11.07 13.15 3.77
CA GLY A 62 11.36 14.09 2.68
C GLY A 62 12.37 13.59 1.62
N GLU A 63 12.81 12.33 1.65
CA GLU A 63 13.65 11.76 0.60
C GLU A 63 12.86 11.36 -0.65
N THR A 64 13.56 11.33 -1.78
CA THR A 64 13.08 10.66 -2.99
C THR A 64 14.03 9.52 -3.30
N ILE A 65 13.48 8.34 -3.57
CA ILE A 65 14.21 7.17 -4.04
C ILE A 65 13.72 6.76 -5.43
N ILE A 66 14.55 6.02 -6.16
CA ILE A 66 14.15 5.30 -7.37
C ILE A 66 14.16 3.80 -7.07
N VAL A 67 13.11 3.10 -7.50
CA VAL A 67 13.09 1.63 -7.49
C VAL A 67 12.96 1.12 -8.91
N ASP A 68 14.02 0.46 -9.38
CA ASP A 68 14.08 -0.21 -10.67
C ASP A 68 13.42 -1.59 -10.55
N VAL A 69 12.13 -1.67 -10.90
CA VAL A 69 11.37 -2.93 -10.91
C VAL A 69 11.64 -3.65 -12.22
N ILE A 70 12.17 -4.88 -12.14
CA ILE A 70 12.52 -5.73 -13.28
C ILE A 70 11.69 -7.00 -13.18
N ASN A 71 10.76 -7.21 -14.11
CA ASN A 71 9.91 -8.39 -14.10
C ASN A 71 10.59 -9.57 -14.80
N LYS A 72 10.90 -10.63 -14.04
CA LYS A 72 11.35 -11.95 -14.53
C LYS A 72 10.40 -13.08 -14.16
N SER A 73 9.21 -12.76 -13.62
CA SER A 73 8.10 -13.70 -13.47
C SER A 73 7.40 -13.88 -14.83
N PRO A 74 6.76 -15.03 -15.10
CA PRO A 74 5.91 -15.22 -16.28
C PRO A 74 4.59 -14.44 -16.21
N HIS A 75 4.25 -13.80 -15.08
CA HIS A 75 3.01 -13.04 -14.89
C HIS A 75 3.24 -11.52 -14.95
N ASN A 76 2.17 -10.77 -15.24
CA ASN A 76 2.13 -9.32 -15.12
C ASN A 76 2.34 -8.87 -13.66
N ILE A 77 2.93 -7.70 -13.48
CA ILE A 77 3.13 -7.13 -12.13
C ILE A 77 3.10 -5.59 -12.13
N THR A 78 2.59 -5.02 -11.06
CA THR A 78 2.83 -3.62 -10.65
C THR A 78 3.31 -3.59 -9.19
N ILE A 79 3.91 -2.48 -8.75
CA ILE A 79 4.31 -2.27 -7.34
C ILE A 79 3.73 -0.93 -6.88
N HIS A 80 3.15 -0.92 -5.68
CA HIS A 80 2.56 0.23 -5.01
C HIS A 80 3.25 0.53 -3.66
N TRP A 81 3.31 1.82 -3.34
CA TRP A 81 4.01 2.39 -2.17
C TRP A 81 2.97 2.81 -1.12
N HIS A 82 2.40 1.83 -0.43
CA HIS A 82 1.21 2.01 0.39
C HIS A 82 1.40 3.09 1.48
N GLY A 83 0.57 4.12 1.40
CA GLY A 83 0.57 5.28 2.31
C GLY A 83 1.53 6.40 1.93
N VAL A 84 2.32 6.25 0.85
CA VAL A 84 3.13 7.35 0.30
C VAL A 84 2.25 8.24 -0.59
N LYS A 85 2.20 9.53 -0.30
CA LYS A 85 1.27 10.50 -0.92
C LYS A 85 1.57 10.83 -2.40
N GLN A 86 2.75 10.45 -2.89
CA GLN A 86 3.25 10.68 -4.26
C GLN A 86 2.87 12.06 -4.84
N PRO A 87 3.19 13.17 -4.14
CA PRO A 87 2.65 14.49 -4.44
C PRO A 87 2.90 14.91 -5.90
N GLU A 88 1.81 15.15 -6.62
CA GLU A 88 1.80 15.57 -8.03
C GLU A 88 2.38 14.53 -9.01
N TYR A 89 2.66 13.29 -8.56
CA TYR A 89 3.35 12.25 -9.33
C TYR A 89 2.67 10.85 -9.24
N PRO A 90 1.38 10.71 -9.65
CA PRO A 90 0.67 9.43 -9.62
C PRO A 90 1.26 8.37 -10.58
N TRP A 91 2.15 8.76 -11.50
CA TRP A 91 2.83 7.87 -12.47
C TRP A 91 3.70 6.77 -11.86
N SER A 92 3.95 6.83 -10.55
CA SER A 92 4.63 5.78 -9.79
C SER A 92 3.84 5.40 -8.55
N ASP A 93 2.52 5.59 -8.57
CA ASP A 93 1.64 5.12 -7.49
C ASP A 93 1.48 3.60 -7.54
N GLY A 94 1.16 3.02 -8.71
CA GLY A 94 1.24 1.56 -8.93
C GLY A 94 -0.05 0.81 -9.30
N PRO A 95 -1.26 1.17 -8.82
CA PRO A 95 -2.46 0.38 -9.07
C PRO A 95 -2.73 0.11 -10.56
N GLU A 96 -2.85 -1.17 -10.90
CA GLU A 96 -2.94 -1.68 -12.27
C GLU A 96 -4.18 -1.16 -12.99
N TYR A 97 -4.01 -0.69 -14.22
CA TYR A 97 -5.04 -0.03 -15.05
C TYR A 97 -5.70 1.22 -14.42
N ILE A 98 -5.26 1.68 -13.25
CA ILE A 98 -5.66 2.98 -12.69
C ILE A 98 -4.59 4.03 -12.98
N THR A 99 -3.33 3.74 -12.61
CA THR A 99 -2.19 4.69 -12.75
C THR A 99 -1.12 4.22 -13.72
N GLN A 100 -1.10 2.92 -14.04
CA GLN A 100 -0.20 2.35 -15.04
C GLN A 100 -0.77 1.03 -15.57
N CYS A 101 -0.44 0.69 -16.81
CA CYS A 101 -0.54 -0.69 -17.26
C CYS A 101 0.56 -1.57 -16.61
N PRO A 102 0.37 -2.90 -16.58
CA PRO A 102 1.31 -3.81 -15.94
C PRO A 102 2.70 -3.85 -16.59
N ILE A 103 3.71 -4.07 -15.76
CA ILE A 103 5.07 -4.42 -16.21
C ILE A 103 5.02 -5.86 -16.73
N GLN A 104 4.97 -6.01 -18.06
CA GLN A 104 4.94 -7.31 -18.73
C GLN A 104 6.15 -8.20 -18.36
N PRO A 105 6.05 -9.54 -18.49
CA PRO A 105 7.18 -10.45 -18.35
C PRO A 105 8.40 -10.04 -19.19
N GLY A 106 9.59 -10.01 -18.57
CA GLY A 106 10.83 -9.50 -19.18
C GLY A 106 10.94 -7.96 -19.23
N GLY A 107 9.87 -7.24 -18.90
CA GLY A 107 9.81 -5.79 -18.84
C GLY A 107 10.51 -5.19 -17.60
N LYS A 108 10.63 -3.87 -17.61
CA LYS A 108 11.14 -3.09 -16.47
C LYS A 108 10.46 -1.74 -16.37
N PHE A 109 10.36 -1.19 -15.16
CA PHE A 109 9.89 0.16 -14.90
C PHE A 109 10.62 0.77 -13.70
N SER A 110 11.15 1.99 -13.88
CA SER A 110 11.83 2.74 -12.83
C SER A 110 10.80 3.64 -12.14
N GLN A 111 10.33 3.25 -10.96
CA GLN A 111 9.36 4.03 -10.20
C GLN A 111 10.09 5.08 -9.33
N LYS A 112 9.60 6.32 -9.36
CA LYS A 112 10.08 7.40 -8.49
C LYS A 112 9.17 7.51 -7.28
N VAL A 113 9.71 7.32 -6.08
CA VAL A 113 8.95 7.33 -4.83
C VAL A 113 9.32 8.57 -4.04
N ILE A 114 8.35 9.47 -3.87
CA ILE A 114 8.53 10.80 -3.27
C ILE A 114 7.93 10.78 -1.87
N PHE A 115 8.78 10.57 -0.86
CA PHE A 115 8.40 10.76 0.53
C PHE A 115 8.39 12.26 0.82
N SER A 116 7.33 12.71 1.50
CA SER A 116 6.98 14.09 1.74
C SER A 116 7.03 14.42 3.23
N ASP A 117 5.92 14.29 3.95
CA ASP A 117 5.79 14.49 5.39
C ASP A 117 5.68 13.18 6.20
N GLU A 118 5.65 12.03 5.52
CA GLU A 118 5.58 10.70 6.11
C GLU A 118 6.79 10.42 7.03
N GLU A 119 6.53 9.75 8.15
CA GLU A 119 7.50 9.38 9.18
C GLU A 119 6.95 8.15 9.94
N GLY A 120 7.81 7.20 10.33
CA GLY A 120 7.38 5.95 10.96
C GLY A 120 7.38 4.76 9.99
N THR A 121 6.29 3.98 9.95
CA THR A 121 6.22 2.74 9.17
C THR A 121 5.15 2.79 8.10
N LEU A 122 5.56 2.50 6.87
CA LEU A 122 4.71 2.19 5.73
C LEU A 122 5.09 0.80 5.19
N TRP A 123 4.55 0.42 4.04
CA TRP A 123 4.90 -0.82 3.36
C TRP A 123 4.73 -0.67 1.85
N TRP A 124 5.35 -1.56 1.09
CA TRP A 124 5.16 -1.68 -0.35
C TRP A 124 4.56 -3.05 -0.65
N HIS A 125 3.77 -3.13 -1.71
CA HIS A 125 3.18 -4.38 -2.16
C HIS A 125 2.89 -4.36 -3.66
N ALA A 126 2.69 -5.52 -4.27
CA ALA A 126 2.16 -5.58 -5.62
C ALA A 126 0.71 -5.08 -5.69
N HIS A 127 0.30 -4.49 -6.81
CA HIS A 127 -1.06 -3.96 -6.97
C HIS A 127 -1.66 -4.35 -8.32
N SER A 128 -1.60 -5.66 -8.59
CA SER A 128 -2.06 -6.34 -9.79
C SER A 128 -2.48 -7.77 -9.42
N ASP A 129 -3.77 -8.08 -9.58
CA ASP A 129 -4.42 -9.28 -9.02
C ASP A 129 -3.96 -9.58 -7.56
N TRP A 130 -3.93 -10.86 -7.17
CA TRP A 130 -3.63 -11.27 -5.77
C TRP A 130 -2.14 -11.48 -5.51
N THR A 131 -1.26 -10.97 -6.37
CA THR A 131 0.20 -11.16 -6.29
C THR A 131 0.80 -10.63 -4.98
N ARG A 132 0.14 -9.67 -4.30
CA ARG A 132 0.53 -9.23 -2.95
C ARG A 132 0.35 -10.26 -1.83
N ALA A 133 -0.17 -11.45 -2.12
CA ALA A 133 -0.08 -12.58 -1.17
C ALA A 133 1.38 -13.00 -0.89
N THR A 134 2.31 -12.68 -1.80
CA THR A 134 3.75 -12.99 -1.65
C THR A 134 4.69 -11.85 -2.03
N VAL A 135 4.23 -10.85 -2.79
CA VAL A 135 5.01 -9.68 -3.17
C VAL A 135 4.66 -8.47 -2.29
N TYR A 136 5.35 -8.35 -1.16
CA TYR A 136 5.25 -7.22 -0.22
C TYR A 136 6.50 -7.10 0.66
N GLY A 137 6.69 -5.93 1.27
CA GLY A 137 7.75 -5.68 2.25
C GLY A 137 7.57 -4.35 2.99
N ALA A 138 8.30 -4.15 4.09
CA ALA A 138 8.16 -2.93 4.90
C ALA A 138 8.88 -1.71 4.30
N ILE A 139 8.43 -0.52 4.70
CA ILE A 139 9.14 0.76 4.51
C ILE A 139 9.29 1.40 5.89
N VAL A 140 10.53 1.68 6.30
CA VAL A 140 10.85 2.39 7.55
C VAL A 140 11.35 3.78 7.19
N ILE A 141 10.65 4.80 7.70
CA ILE A 141 10.88 6.21 7.38
C ILE A 141 11.36 6.93 8.63
N TYR A 142 12.67 7.14 8.71
CA TYR A 142 13.32 7.77 9.84
C TYR A 142 13.06 9.29 9.90
N PRO A 143 13.05 9.89 11.10
CA PRO A 143 13.03 11.33 11.28
C PRO A 143 14.20 12.02 10.56
N ASN A 144 14.02 13.27 10.18
CA ASN A 144 15.07 14.08 9.55
C ASN A 144 16.35 14.14 10.39
N LYS A 145 17.53 14.15 9.74
CA LYS A 145 18.82 14.29 10.44
C LYS A 145 18.82 15.55 11.33
N GLY A 146 19.06 15.36 12.63
CA GLY A 146 19.03 16.43 13.64
C GLY A 146 17.69 16.58 14.38
N THR A 147 16.62 15.93 13.90
CA THR A 147 15.38 15.75 14.67
C THR A 147 15.46 14.48 15.54
N ARG A 148 14.47 14.28 16.42
CA ARG A 148 14.36 13.11 17.30
C ARG A 148 12.91 12.64 17.29
N TYR A 149 12.73 11.35 17.54
CA TYR A 149 11.42 10.80 17.88
C TYR A 149 10.77 11.55 19.07
N PRO A 150 9.43 11.61 19.15
CA PRO A 150 8.71 12.16 20.31
C PRO A 150 8.80 11.30 21.59
N PHE A 151 9.56 10.20 21.55
CA PHE A 151 9.81 9.25 22.64
C PHE A 151 11.32 8.88 22.67
N PRO A 152 11.83 8.25 23.74
CA PRO A 152 13.21 7.80 23.81
C PRO A 152 13.56 6.86 22.66
N ALA A 153 14.71 7.07 22.02
CA ALA A 153 15.14 6.23 20.89
C ALA A 153 15.24 4.75 21.32
N PRO A 154 14.70 3.80 20.53
CA PRO A 154 14.70 2.39 20.87
C PRO A 154 16.11 1.78 20.73
N HIS A 155 16.30 0.63 21.38
CA HIS A 155 17.52 -0.17 21.25
C HIS A 155 17.60 -0.90 19.90
N ALA A 156 16.45 -1.25 19.31
CA ALA A 156 16.33 -1.89 18.01
C ALA A 156 14.95 -1.58 17.38
N ASP A 157 14.91 -1.46 16.06
CA ASP A 157 13.70 -1.41 15.25
C ASP A 157 13.58 -2.73 14.47
N VAL A 158 12.48 -3.46 14.63
CA VAL A 158 12.27 -4.76 13.96
C VAL A 158 10.91 -4.77 13.25
N PRO A 159 10.86 -4.88 11.91
CA PRO A 159 9.60 -5.06 11.20
C PRO A 159 8.89 -6.37 11.60
N ILE A 160 7.61 -6.25 11.96
CA ILE A 160 6.70 -7.37 12.20
C ILE A 160 5.60 -7.26 11.15
N ILE A 161 5.64 -8.15 10.16
CA ILE A 161 4.70 -8.18 9.03
C ILE A 161 3.77 -9.37 9.20
N LEU A 162 2.48 -9.09 9.37
CA LEU A 162 1.43 -10.10 9.40
C LEU A 162 1.00 -10.43 7.96
N GLY A 163 0.75 -11.71 7.67
CA GLY A 163 0.33 -12.14 6.34
C GLY A 163 -0.31 -13.52 6.35
N GLU A 164 -0.66 -14.03 5.17
CA GLU A 164 -1.34 -15.31 4.98
C GLU A 164 -0.53 -16.24 4.07
N TRP A 165 -0.79 -17.54 4.17
CA TRP A 165 -0.19 -18.58 3.33
C TRP A 165 -1.24 -19.61 2.88
N TRP A 166 -1.26 -19.90 1.59
CA TRP A 166 -1.98 -21.00 0.96
C TRP A 166 -0.99 -22.04 0.44
N LYS A 167 -1.32 -23.33 0.49
CA LYS A 167 -0.54 -24.40 -0.17
C LYS A 167 -0.79 -24.49 -1.67
N GLU A 168 -2.00 -24.21 -2.11
CA GLU A 168 -2.41 -24.08 -3.52
C GLU A 168 -1.79 -22.82 -4.15
N ASP A 169 -1.62 -22.76 -5.47
CA ASP A 169 -1.08 -21.56 -6.12
C ASP A 169 -2.09 -20.39 -5.99
N ILE A 170 -1.58 -19.18 -5.74
CA ILE A 170 -2.44 -17.99 -5.64
C ILE A 170 -3.09 -17.64 -6.98
N PHE A 171 -2.43 -17.95 -8.10
CA PHE A 171 -3.01 -17.78 -9.43
C PHE A 171 -4.14 -18.77 -9.68
N GLU A 172 -3.98 -20.04 -9.26
CA GLU A 172 -5.04 -21.06 -9.35
C GLU A 172 -6.25 -20.70 -8.47
N ILE A 173 -6.03 -20.25 -7.23
CA ILE A 173 -7.10 -19.77 -6.34
C ILE A 173 -7.83 -18.58 -6.97
N TYR A 174 -7.09 -17.63 -7.54
CA TYR A 174 -7.68 -16.45 -8.19
C TYR A 174 -8.50 -16.82 -9.42
N ASP A 175 -8.00 -17.69 -10.30
CA ASP A 175 -8.72 -18.18 -11.48
C ASP A 175 -9.99 -18.94 -11.08
N GLN A 176 -9.94 -19.80 -10.07
CA GLN A 176 -11.11 -20.50 -9.52
C GLN A 176 -12.14 -19.52 -8.93
N PHE A 177 -11.68 -18.51 -8.18
CA PHE A 177 -12.52 -17.45 -7.63
C PHE A 177 -13.21 -16.63 -8.73
N ARG A 178 -12.48 -16.23 -9.78
CA ARG A 178 -13.01 -15.50 -10.93
C ARG A 178 -14.00 -16.33 -11.74
N ALA A 179 -13.69 -17.61 -11.99
CA ALA A 179 -14.50 -18.52 -12.78
C ALA A 179 -15.77 -18.99 -12.05
N SER A 180 -15.69 -19.31 -10.76
CA SER A 180 -16.86 -19.72 -9.96
C SER A 180 -17.79 -18.56 -9.64
N GLY A 181 -17.24 -17.36 -9.43
CA GLY A 181 -17.99 -16.22 -8.92
C GLY A 181 -18.41 -16.36 -7.45
N ALA A 182 -17.80 -17.28 -6.70
CA ALA A 182 -18.08 -17.54 -5.30
C ALA A 182 -17.03 -16.89 -4.36
N ASP A 183 -17.12 -17.20 -3.07
CA ASP A 183 -16.04 -16.89 -2.12
C ASP A 183 -14.79 -17.75 -2.42
N PRO A 184 -13.58 -17.22 -2.17
CA PRO A 184 -12.33 -17.96 -2.36
C PRO A 184 -12.02 -18.95 -1.23
N ASN A 185 -11.09 -19.87 -1.50
CA ASN A 185 -10.48 -20.70 -0.46
C ASN A 185 -9.77 -19.84 0.60
N VAL A 186 -10.04 -20.10 1.88
CA VAL A 186 -9.34 -19.47 3.01
C VAL A 186 -7.87 -19.94 3.07
N SER A 187 -7.01 -19.17 3.73
CA SER A 187 -5.60 -19.50 3.89
C SER A 187 -5.37 -20.74 4.77
N ASP A 188 -4.34 -21.52 4.47
CA ASP A 188 -3.91 -22.66 5.30
C ASP A 188 -3.25 -22.20 6.61
N ALA A 189 -2.65 -21.00 6.63
CA ALA A 189 -2.04 -20.41 7.81
C ALA A 189 -1.96 -18.88 7.77
N TYR A 190 -2.09 -18.26 8.95
CA TYR A 190 -1.56 -16.92 9.19
C TYR A 190 -0.05 -17.00 9.44
N THR A 191 0.67 -15.91 9.18
CA THR A 191 2.13 -15.85 9.31
C THR A 191 2.60 -14.55 9.94
N ILE A 192 3.72 -14.63 10.67
CA ILE A 192 4.50 -13.48 11.14
C ILE A 192 5.83 -13.52 10.40
N ASN A 193 6.19 -12.44 9.70
CA ASN A 193 7.38 -12.37 8.84
C ASN A 193 7.50 -13.57 7.88
N GLY A 194 6.36 -14.00 7.31
CA GLY A 194 6.26 -15.14 6.40
C GLY A 194 6.51 -16.52 7.05
N GLN A 195 6.50 -16.62 8.38
CA GLN A 195 6.56 -17.90 9.12
C GLN A 195 5.24 -18.18 9.85
N PRO A 196 4.63 -19.38 9.71
CA PRO A 196 3.39 -19.74 10.41
C PRO A 196 3.51 -19.80 11.95
N GLY A 197 4.68 -20.15 12.47
CA GLY A 197 4.90 -20.29 13.92
C GLY A 197 4.70 -21.72 14.46
N ASP A 198 4.92 -21.89 15.76
CA ASP A 198 5.07 -23.20 16.43
C ASP A 198 3.82 -24.11 16.43
N LEU A 199 2.64 -23.53 16.23
CA LEU A 199 1.36 -24.25 16.27
C LEU A 199 1.01 -24.92 14.93
N TYR A 200 1.73 -24.61 13.86
CA TYR A 200 1.50 -25.17 12.53
C TYR A 200 2.44 -26.35 12.20
N PRO A 201 2.00 -27.31 11.37
CA PRO A 201 2.84 -28.42 10.92
C PRO A 201 4.09 -27.92 10.18
N CYS A 202 5.21 -28.63 10.35
CA CYS A 202 6.51 -28.33 9.72
C CYS A 202 7.01 -26.87 9.87
N SER A 203 6.60 -26.14 10.92
CA SER A 203 6.89 -24.70 11.05
C SER A 203 7.78 -24.33 12.26
N LYS A 204 7.94 -25.23 13.24
CA LYS A 204 8.74 -24.99 14.47
C LYS A 204 10.20 -24.62 14.19
N SER A 205 10.90 -25.35 13.32
CA SER A 205 12.32 -25.10 13.02
C SER A 205 12.61 -23.82 12.23
N GLY A 206 11.59 -23.21 11.62
CA GLY A 206 11.67 -21.90 10.96
C GLY A 206 11.18 -20.74 11.84
N THR A 207 10.66 -21.03 13.03
CA THR A 207 10.18 -20.03 13.97
C THR A 207 11.39 -19.44 14.71
N MET A 208 11.82 -18.26 14.29
CA MET A 208 12.74 -17.45 15.10
C MET A 208 12.08 -17.24 16.48
N PRO A 209 12.79 -17.46 17.60
CA PRO A 209 12.24 -17.16 18.91
C PRO A 209 11.91 -15.67 19.03
N LEU A 210 10.63 -15.33 18.83
CA LEU A 210 10.05 -14.02 19.06
C LEU A 210 9.95 -13.79 20.58
N TYR A 211 11.11 -13.69 21.23
CA TYR A 211 11.21 -13.22 22.60
C TYR A 211 10.79 -11.73 22.62
N ASN A 212 9.52 -11.50 22.95
CA ASN A 212 8.91 -10.19 23.16
C ASN A 212 8.90 -9.25 21.94
N CYS A 213 8.06 -9.56 20.95
CA CYS A 213 7.56 -8.58 19.97
C CYS A 213 6.10 -8.89 19.62
N LEU A 214 5.20 -7.93 19.81
CA LEU A 214 3.83 -7.94 19.29
C LEU A 214 3.57 -6.60 18.57
N ASP A 215 3.11 -6.73 17.33
CA ASP A 215 2.41 -5.75 16.49
C ASP A 215 3.10 -4.45 16.01
N PHE A 216 2.40 -3.78 15.06
CA PHE A 216 2.64 -2.49 14.39
C PHE A 216 3.72 -1.58 14.99
N LEU A 217 4.99 -1.82 14.64
CA LEU A 217 6.17 -1.09 15.11
C LEU A 217 6.07 -0.63 16.58
N PHE A 218 5.65 -1.53 17.48
CA PHE A 218 5.64 -1.22 18.91
C PHE A 218 7.08 -1.07 19.41
N TYR A 219 7.40 0.11 19.96
CA TYR A 219 8.71 0.42 20.50
C TYR A 219 8.99 -0.36 21.80
N PHE A 220 9.59 -1.54 21.66
CA PHE A 220 10.02 -2.37 22.80
C PHE A 220 11.33 -1.83 23.41
N SER A 221 11.19 -0.96 24.42
CA SER A 221 12.31 -0.63 25.31
C SER A 221 12.45 -1.70 26.39
N TYR A 222 13.29 -2.71 26.15
CA TYR A 222 13.65 -3.69 27.17
C TYR A 222 14.77 -3.16 28.06
N ASN A 223 14.57 -3.14 29.37
CA ASN A 223 15.56 -2.67 30.34
C ASN A 223 15.63 -3.63 31.53
N GLY A 224 16.30 -4.78 31.33
CA GLY A 224 16.45 -5.82 32.34
C GLY A 224 17.27 -7.01 31.84
N ASN A 225 17.83 -7.78 32.77
CA ASN A 225 18.43 -9.10 32.48
C ASN A 225 17.32 -10.16 32.53
N TYR A 226 16.97 -10.74 31.37
CA TYR A 226 15.99 -11.81 31.26
C TYR A 226 16.66 -13.14 30.95
N THR A 227 16.41 -14.15 31.79
CA THR A 227 16.67 -15.56 31.46
C THR A 227 15.46 -16.12 30.70
N PRO A 228 15.63 -16.58 29.44
CA PRO A 228 14.53 -17.13 28.67
C PRO A 228 13.88 -18.35 29.33
N SER A 229 12.56 -18.30 29.51
CA SER A 229 11.74 -19.48 29.80
C SER A 229 11.90 -20.53 28.68
N SER A 230 11.87 -21.81 29.05
CA SER A 230 11.91 -22.94 28.09
C SER A 230 10.65 -23.05 27.23
N THR A 231 9.55 -22.40 27.62
CA THR A 231 8.33 -22.24 26.83
C THR A 231 7.88 -20.77 26.83
N PRO A 232 7.52 -20.19 25.67
CA PRO A 232 6.90 -18.87 25.62
C PRO A 232 5.52 -18.88 26.31
N SER A 233 5.22 -17.84 27.09
CA SER A 233 3.87 -17.60 27.59
C SER A 233 2.98 -17.09 26.46
N LEU A 234 1.87 -17.79 26.18
CA LEU A 234 0.89 -17.31 25.20
C LEU A 234 0.16 -16.07 25.75
N PRO A 235 0.01 -14.99 24.96
CA PRO A 235 -0.78 -13.84 25.35
C PRO A 235 -2.27 -14.17 25.35
N TYR A 236 -3.06 -13.45 26.15
CA TYR A 236 -4.51 -13.45 26.01
C TYR A 236 -4.90 -12.56 24.83
N LEU A 237 -5.52 -13.16 23.81
CA LEU A 237 -6.10 -12.46 22.67
C LEU A 237 -7.63 -12.45 22.78
N PRO A 238 -8.32 -11.36 22.39
CA PRO A 238 -9.78 -11.35 22.27
C PRO A 238 -10.29 -12.43 21.31
N TYR A 239 -11.54 -12.84 21.48
CA TYR A 239 -12.18 -13.75 20.51
C TYR A 239 -12.34 -13.07 19.15
N PHE A 240 -12.29 -13.86 18.06
CA PHE A 240 -12.37 -13.37 16.68
C PHE A 240 -13.67 -12.60 16.35
N ASN A 241 -14.71 -12.74 17.17
CA ASN A 241 -16.00 -12.08 17.06
C ASN A 241 -16.23 -11.00 18.14
N ASP A 242 -15.21 -10.60 18.90
CA ASP A 242 -15.30 -9.55 19.91
C ASP A 242 -15.25 -8.15 19.27
N THR A 243 -16.40 -7.70 18.79
CA THR A 243 -16.59 -6.32 18.28
C THR A 243 -16.27 -5.27 19.34
N THR A 244 -16.48 -5.56 20.62
CA THR A 244 -16.23 -4.60 21.72
C THR A 244 -14.73 -4.35 21.88
N ALA A 245 -13.90 -5.38 21.83
CA ALA A 245 -12.44 -5.23 21.84
C ALA A 245 -11.95 -4.40 20.64
N SER A 246 -12.46 -4.69 19.43
CA SER A 246 -12.11 -3.97 18.20
C SER A 246 -12.47 -2.48 18.25
N VAL A 247 -13.71 -2.16 18.64
CA VAL A 247 -14.19 -0.77 18.77
C VAL A 247 -13.44 -0.04 19.88
N ASN A 248 -13.19 -0.68 21.02
CA ASN A 248 -12.45 -0.08 22.14
C ASN A 248 -10.98 0.21 21.80
N PHE A 249 -10.36 -0.57 20.92
CA PHE A 249 -9.02 -0.28 20.40
C PHE A 249 -9.06 0.89 19.41
N THR A 250 -9.91 0.78 18.39
CA THR A 250 -10.04 1.78 17.30
C THR A 250 -10.43 3.17 17.83
N GLY A 251 -11.34 3.25 18.80
CA GLY A 251 -11.77 4.51 19.42
C GLY A 251 -10.69 5.25 20.24
N ARG A 252 -9.51 4.65 20.44
CA ARG A 252 -8.35 5.29 21.11
C ARG A 252 -7.42 5.99 20.13
N LEU A 253 -7.54 5.73 18.83
CA LEU A 253 -6.65 6.30 17.81
C LEU A 253 -6.81 7.82 17.75
N ARG A 254 -5.71 8.54 17.97
CA ARG A 254 -5.62 10.00 17.95
C ARG A 254 -4.26 10.41 17.42
N SER A 255 -4.22 11.43 16.58
CA SER A 255 -2.95 12.04 16.15
C SER A 255 -2.21 12.66 17.33
N LEU A 256 -0.88 12.54 17.34
CA LEU A 256 -0.03 13.38 18.19
C LEU A 256 -0.16 14.83 17.71
N VAL A 257 -0.31 15.77 18.65
CA VAL A 257 -0.41 17.21 18.35
C VAL A 257 0.52 17.96 19.30
N ASP A 258 1.63 18.44 18.76
CA ASP A 258 2.59 19.30 19.47
C ASP A 258 3.29 20.27 18.49
N ASN A 259 4.25 21.06 18.96
CA ASN A 259 4.94 22.06 18.14
C ASN A 259 5.81 21.48 17.00
N ASN A 260 6.25 20.22 17.14
CA ASN A 260 7.01 19.49 16.12
C ASN A 260 6.09 18.65 15.21
N HIS A 261 4.90 18.30 15.71
CA HIS A 261 3.87 17.51 15.03
C HIS A 261 2.54 18.31 14.94
N PRO A 262 2.49 19.41 14.17
CA PRO A 262 1.26 20.18 13.99
C PRO A 262 0.23 19.42 13.16
N ILE A 263 -1.06 19.61 13.46
CA ILE A 263 -2.17 19.07 12.68
C ILE A 263 -3.01 20.19 12.06
N HIS A 264 -3.46 19.98 10.82
CA HIS A 264 -4.33 20.90 10.09
C HIS A 264 -5.65 20.19 9.74
N VAL A 265 -6.54 20.08 10.72
CA VAL A 265 -7.89 19.52 10.50
C VAL A 265 -8.73 20.51 9.69
N PRO A 266 -9.32 20.14 8.54
CA PRO A 266 -10.22 21.00 7.79
C PRO A 266 -11.47 21.34 8.62
N LEU A 267 -11.68 22.62 8.91
CA LEU A 267 -12.84 23.11 9.68
C LEU A 267 -14.05 23.49 8.82
N SER A 268 -13.88 23.52 7.49
CA SER A 268 -14.91 23.91 6.52
C SER A 268 -14.97 22.85 5.43
N ILE A 269 -16.13 22.18 5.32
CA ILE A 269 -16.39 21.15 4.32
C ILE A 269 -17.00 21.82 3.09
N SER A 270 -16.36 21.69 1.93
CA SER A 270 -16.90 22.23 0.67
C SER A 270 -17.91 21.32 -0.01
N THR A 271 -17.68 20.00 0.06
CA THR A 271 -18.43 18.99 -0.69
C THR A 271 -18.63 17.76 0.19
N PRO A 272 -19.81 17.58 0.83
CA PRO A 272 -20.08 16.40 1.63
C PRO A 272 -20.34 15.19 0.73
N LEU A 273 -19.51 14.17 0.85
CA LEU A 273 -19.64 12.89 0.15
C LEU A 273 -20.25 11.83 1.09
N PHE A 274 -21.03 10.91 0.55
CA PHE A 274 -21.57 9.77 1.28
C PHE A 274 -21.45 8.52 0.42
N PHE A 275 -20.77 7.51 0.95
CA PHE A 275 -20.47 6.26 0.23
C PHE A 275 -21.09 5.06 0.95
N THR A 276 -22.09 4.42 0.34
CA THR A 276 -22.53 3.09 0.77
C THR A 276 -21.59 2.04 0.20
N VAL A 277 -20.92 1.30 1.08
CA VAL A 277 -20.05 0.16 0.72
C VAL A 277 -20.85 -1.12 0.90
N SER A 278 -20.82 -2.04 -0.07
CA SER A 278 -21.64 -3.26 -0.03
C SER A 278 -21.02 -4.44 -0.76
N VAL A 279 -21.28 -5.65 -0.25
CA VAL A 279 -21.16 -6.89 -1.02
C VAL A 279 -22.50 -7.16 -1.70
N ASN A 280 -22.45 -7.51 -2.98
CA ASN A 280 -23.58 -7.60 -3.89
C ASN A 280 -23.59 -8.95 -4.61
N ARG A 281 -24.61 -9.17 -5.43
CA ARG A 281 -24.68 -10.31 -6.37
C ARG A 281 -25.15 -9.81 -7.73
N PHE A 282 -24.53 -10.33 -8.79
CA PHE A 282 -25.07 -10.22 -10.15
C PHE A 282 -25.69 -11.54 -10.57
N THR A 283 -26.82 -11.47 -11.27
CA THR A 283 -27.42 -12.63 -11.94
C THR A 283 -26.60 -13.01 -13.16
N CYS A 284 -26.37 -14.31 -13.34
CA CYS A 284 -25.59 -14.82 -14.47
C CYS A 284 -26.53 -15.33 -15.57
N ALA A 285 -26.28 -14.93 -16.81
CA ALA A 285 -27.16 -15.26 -17.94
C ALA A 285 -27.11 -16.75 -18.36
N ASN A 286 -26.15 -17.52 -17.85
CA ASN A 286 -25.89 -18.92 -18.18
C ASN A 286 -25.30 -19.67 -16.95
N THR A 287 -24.93 -20.94 -17.13
CA THR A 287 -24.24 -21.81 -16.14
C THR A 287 -22.85 -21.34 -15.69
N SER A 288 -22.44 -20.11 -16.04
CA SER A 288 -21.09 -19.54 -15.81
C SER A 288 -20.78 -19.18 -14.36
N CYS A 289 -21.66 -19.47 -13.40
CA CYS A 289 -21.54 -19.08 -11.98
C CYS A 289 -21.93 -20.23 -11.03
N GLY A 290 -21.63 -21.47 -11.46
CA GLY A 290 -21.93 -22.69 -10.72
C GLY A 290 -23.42 -22.85 -10.39
N ALA A 291 -23.70 -23.54 -9.27
CA ALA A 291 -25.06 -23.95 -8.90
C ALA A 291 -26.00 -22.79 -8.48
N THR A 292 -25.48 -21.60 -8.18
CA THR A 292 -26.30 -20.51 -7.59
C THR A 292 -26.91 -19.55 -8.60
N GLN A 293 -26.56 -19.67 -9.89
CA GLN A 293 -26.97 -18.74 -10.98
C GLN A 293 -26.65 -17.25 -10.71
N SER A 294 -25.79 -16.97 -9.73
CA SER A 294 -25.36 -15.63 -9.35
C SER A 294 -23.87 -15.62 -9.06
N ARG A 295 -23.18 -14.50 -9.31
CA ARG A 295 -21.82 -14.28 -8.83
C ARG A 295 -21.78 -13.20 -7.77
N LEU A 296 -20.90 -13.35 -6.79
CA LEU A 296 -20.55 -12.30 -5.86
C LEU A 296 -19.90 -11.12 -6.60
N ALA A 297 -20.22 -9.95 -6.10
CA ALA A 297 -19.75 -8.66 -6.55
C ALA A 297 -19.69 -7.73 -5.33
N ALA A 298 -19.23 -6.52 -5.52
CA ALA A 298 -19.20 -5.48 -4.51
C ALA A 298 -19.28 -4.11 -5.16
N SER A 299 -19.62 -3.10 -4.38
CA SER A 299 -19.87 -1.75 -4.90
C SER A 299 -19.58 -0.65 -3.90
N VAL A 300 -19.37 0.54 -4.45
CA VAL A 300 -19.46 1.82 -3.75
C VAL A 300 -20.61 2.60 -4.39
N ASN A 301 -21.54 3.15 -3.59
CA ASN A 301 -22.77 3.80 -4.07
C ASN A 301 -23.58 2.97 -5.10
N ASN A 302 -23.62 1.64 -4.92
CA ASN A 302 -24.28 0.68 -5.81
C ASN A 302 -23.69 0.62 -7.24
N ILE A 303 -22.50 1.17 -7.45
CA ILE A 303 -21.69 1.00 -8.66
C ILE A 303 -20.59 -0.03 -8.34
N SER A 304 -20.62 -1.15 -9.04
CA SER A 304 -19.52 -2.13 -9.03
C SER A 304 -18.56 -1.73 -10.13
N PHE A 305 -17.34 -1.36 -9.77
CA PHE A 305 -16.34 -0.90 -10.71
C PHE A 305 -15.89 -2.04 -11.63
N GLN A 306 -15.43 -1.68 -12.83
CA GLN A 306 -14.79 -2.61 -13.75
C GLN A 306 -13.49 -1.98 -14.24
N THR A 307 -12.39 -2.64 -13.91
CA THR A 307 -11.03 -2.27 -14.32
C THR A 307 -10.95 -2.13 -15.85
N PRO A 308 -10.50 -0.99 -16.41
CA PRO A 308 -10.41 -0.81 -17.86
C PRO A 308 -9.40 -1.77 -18.50
N THR A 309 -9.77 -2.38 -19.63
CA THR A 309 -8.94 -3.40 -20.29
C THR A 309 -8.02 -2.86 -21.39
N ARG A 310 -8.31 -1.67 -21.92
CA ARG A 310 -7.61 -1.09 -23.08
C ARG A 310 -6.40 -0.23 -22.69
N MET A 311 -6.51 0.53 -21.61
CA MET A 311 -5.46 1.40 -21.10
C MET A 311 -5.80 1.90 -19.71
N ASP A 312 -4.80 2.39 -18.97
CA ASP A 312 -5.01 2.93 -17.63
C ASP A 312 -5.73 4.29 -17.60
N ILE A 313 -6.47 4.54 -16.51
CA ILE A 313 -7.28 5.77 -16.32
C ILE A 313 -6.40 7.03 -16.34
N LEU A 314 -5.22 7.00 -15.72
CA LEU A 314 -4.31 8.15 -15.66
C LEU A 314 -3.78 8.56 -17.04
N LYS A 315 -3.35 7.60 -17.86
CA LYS A 315 -2.95 7.81 -19.25
C LYS A 315 -4.12 8.24 -20.12
N ALA A 316 -5.33 7.76 -19.85
CA ALA A 316 -6.54 8.18 -20.57
C ALA A 316 -6.90 9.64 -20.26
N TYR A 317 -6.92 10.00 -18.97
CA TYR A 317 -7.13 11.37 -18.50
C TYR A 317 -6.07 12.33 -19.06
N TYR A 318 -4.79 12.00 -18.94
CA TYR A 318 -3.68 12.87 -19.38
C TYR A 318 -3.70 13.14 -20.90
N ASN A 319 -4.04 12.13 -21.70
CA ASN A 319 -4.13 12.24 -23.16
C ASN A 319 -5.54 12.61 -23.67
N GLN A 320 -6.50 12.88 -22.78
CA GLN A 320 -7.90 13.23 -23.10
C GLN A 320 -8.60 12.18 -23.99
N ILE A 321 -8.39 10.89 -23.69
CA ILE A 321 -8.93 9.77 -24.46
C ILE A 321 -10.31 9.37 -23.90
N ASN A 322 -11.33 9.55 -24.72
CA ASN A 322 -12.72 9.22 -24.38
C ASN A 322 -12.99 7.70 -24.41
N GLY A 323 -13.98 7.27 -23.60
CA GLY A 323 -14.49 5.89 -23.62
C GLY A 323 -13.67 4.88 -22.81
N ILE A 324 -12.85 5.33 -21.86
CA ILE A 324 -12.08 4.49 -20.94
C ILE A 324 -12.68 4.48 -19.53
N TYR A 325 -13.17 5.63 -19.07
CA TYR A 325 -13.84 5.81 -17.78
C TYR A 325 -15.01 6.78 -17.93
N ASP A 326 -15.88 6.82 -16.93
CA ASP A 326 -16.95 7.81 -16.75
C ASP A 326 -16.60 8.65 -15.50
N ASP A 327 -16.82 9.97 -15.54
CA ASP A 327 -16.56 10.89 -14.42
C ASP A 327 -17.82 11.29 -13.62
N HIS A 328 -18.98 10.69 -13.90
CA HIS A 328 -20.25 10.93 -13.19
C HIS A 328 -20.48 10.02 -11.97
N PHE A 329 -19.42 9.65 -11.22
CA PHE A 329 -19.57 8.87 -9.99
C PHE A 329 -20.35 9.70 -8.94
N PRO A 330 -21.43 9.17 -8.33
CA PRO A 330 -22.34 9.97 -7.52
C PRO A 330 -21.77 10.29 -6.14
N ASP A 331 -22.01 11.52 -5.68
CA ASP A 331 -21.59 12.02 -4.36
C ASP A 331 -22.35 11.35 -3.20
N LYS A 332 -23.50 10.72 -3.49
CA LYS A 332 -24.43 10.10 -2.55
C LYS A 332 -25.03 8.81 -3.15
N PRO A 333 -25.49 7.87 -2.31
CA PRO A 333 -26.15 6.66 -2.78
C PRO A 333 -27.49 6.97 -3.47
N PRO A 334 -27.88 6.21 -4.51
CA PRO A 334 -29.14 6.41 -5.22
C PRO A 334 -30.39 6.08 -4.37
N LEU A 335 -30.22 5.32 -3.28
CA LEU A 335 -31.28 5.01 -2.32
C LEU A 335 -30.76 5.22 -0.89
N PHE A 336 -31.44 6.08 -0.14
CA PHE A 336 -31.18 6.28 1.28
C PHE A 336 -31.94 5.25 2.12
N PHE A 337 -31.27 4.66 3.11
CA PHE A 337 -31.87 3.80 4.13
C PHE A 337 -31.38 4.21 5.52
N ASN A 338 -31.86 3.57 6.59
CA ASN A 338 -31.42 3.92 7.93
C ASN A 338 -29.97 3.42 8.19
N PHE A 339 -29.03 4.35 8.37
CA PHE A 339 -27.59 4.07 8.50
C PHE A 339 -27.07 3.99 9.95
N THR A 340 -27.93 4.01 10.96
CA THR A 340 -27.54 3.92 12.39
C THR A 340 -26.85 2.56 12.69
N ALA A 341 -25.69 2.47 13.33
CA ALA A 341 -24.80 3.49 13.90
C ALA A 341 -23.36 2.87 14.03
N ASP A 342 -22.26 3.61 14.19
CA ASP A 342 -22.12 5.07 14.37
C ASP A 342 -20.81 5.63 13.72
N SER A 343 -20.57 6.92 13.92
CA SER A 343 -19.50 7.80 13.40
C SER A 343 -18.14 7.19 13.01
N ILE A 344 -17.81 7.26 11.71
CA ILE A 344 -16.44 7.21 11.18
C ILE A 344 -15.92 8.67 11.06
N PRO A 345 -14.75 9.03 11.63
CA PRO A 345 -14.21 10.38 11.54
C PRO A 345 -13.80 10.83 10.11
N LEU A 346 -14.28 12.00 9.69
CA LEU A 346 -14.11 12.59 8.34
C LEU A 346 -12.71 13.22 8.07
N ILE A 347 -11.64 12.66 8.64
CA ILE A 347 -10.32 13.31 8.77
C ILE A 347 -9.44 13.25 7.50
N TYR A 348 -9.81 12.46 6.49
CA TYR A 348 -8.95 12.18 5.33
C TYR A 348 -9.36 12.88 4.01
N GLU A 349 -10.33 13.79 4.02
CA GLU A 349 -10.88 14.42 2.80
C GLU A 349 -10.04 15.60 2.25
N THR A 350 -8.74 15.41 2.04
CA THR A 350 -7.96 16.28 1.13
C THR A 350 -6.90 15.48 0.37
N PRO A 351 -7.31 14.76 -0.69
CA PRO A 351 -6.40 14.02 -1.56
C PRO A 351 -5.45 14.92 -2.37
N SER A 352 -4.29 14.37 -2.74
CA SER A 352 -3.25 14.98 -3.58
C SER A 352 -3.71 15.14 -5.06
N LYS A 353 -2.92 15.76 -5.94
CA LYS A 353 -3.32 16.01 -7.34
C LYS A 353 -2.93 14.83 -8.25
N GLY A 354 -3.87 14.30 -9.02
CA GLY A 354 -3.67 13.08 -9.82
C GLY A 354 -4.93 12.23 -9.97
N VAL A 355 -4.76 10.99 -10.43
CA VAL A 355 -5.77 9.93 -10.34
C VAL A 355 -5.42 9.08 -9.12
N TRP A 356 -6.33 8.99 -8.15
CA TRP A 356 -6.10 8.30 -6.88
C TRP A 356 -7.11 7.20 -6.68
N PHE A 357 -6.61 6.04 -6.29
CA PHE A 357 -7.39 4.83 -6.14
C PHE A 357 -7.90 4.67 -4.70
N VAL A 358 -9.20 4.42 -4.54
CA VAL A 358 -9.84 4.22 -3.24
C VAL A 358 -10.61 2.91 -3.29
N HIS A 359 -10.24 1.95 -2.45
CA HIS A 359 -10.80 0.60 -2.47
C HIS A 359 -10.82 -0.04 -1.08
N CYS A 360 -11.60 -1.10 -0.93
CA CYS A 360 -11.49 -1.97 0.23
C CYS A 360 -10.17 -2.76 0.18
N HIS A 361 -9.44 -2.80 1.31
CA HIS A 361 -8.14 -3.48 1.40
C HIS A 361 -8.26 -5.01 1.59
N LEU A 362 -9.40 -5.59 1.24
CA LEU A 362 -9.64 -7.03 1.15
C LEU A 362 -9.66 -7.43 -0.32
N GLU A 363 -8.70 -8.21 -0.78
CA GLU A 363 -8.50 -8.48 -2.23
C GLU A 363 -9.73 -9.02 -2.94
N ARG A 364 -10.47 -9.95 -2.32
CA ARG A 364 -11.74 -10.41 -2.90
C ARG A 364 -12.76 -9.29 -3.13
N HIS A 365 -12.82 -8.28 -2.26
CA HIS A 365 -13.74 -7.15 -2.42
C HIS A 365 -13.25 -6.19 -3.50
N LEU A 366 -11.93 -5.96 -3.60
CA LEU A 366 -11.30 -5.24 -4.71
C LEU A 366 -11.65 -5.92 -6.05
N SER A 367 -11.33 -7.20 -6.22
CA SER A 367 -11.63 -7.98 -7.43
C SER A 367 -13.14 -8.19 -7.72
N TRP A 368 -14.01 -7.76 -6.80
CA TRP A 368 -15.47 -7.73 -6.94
C TRP A 368 -16.02 -6.33 -7.29
N GLY A 369 -15.18 -5.29 -7.36
CA GLY A 369 -15.58 -3.92 -7.71
C GLY A 369 -15.85 -2.98 -6.53
N MET A 370 -15.34 -3.28 -5.33
CA MET A 370 -15.44 -2.40 -4.14
C MET A 370 -14.39 -1.28 -4.16
N GLU A 371 -14.41 -0.49 -5.23
CA GLU A 371 -13.37 0.46 -5.59
C GLU A 371 -13.94 1.67 -6.34
N MET A 372 -13.20 2.78 -6.35
CA MET A 372 -13.47 4.00 -7.11
C MET A 372 -12.16 4.75 -7.35
N ALA A 373 -12.18 5.75 -8.24
CA ALA A 373 -11.03 6.62 -8.48
C ALA A 373 -11.42 8.11 -8.39
N PHE A 374 -10.61 8.92 -7.72
CA PHE A 374 -10.72 10.38 -7.73
C PHE A 374 -9.76 10.98 -8.76
N ILE A 375 -10.30 11.75 -9.72
CA ILE A 375 -9.49 12.54 -10.67
C ILE A 375 -9.44 13.99 -10.20
N ILE A 376 -8.29 14.41 -9.68
CA ILE A 376 -8.09 15.74 -9.09
C ILE A 376 -7.36 16.63 -10.07
N LYS A 377 -8.15 17.54 -10.65
CA LYS A 377 -7.75 18.45 -11.73
C LYS A 377 -6.68 19.44 -11.26
N ASN A 378 -5.86 19.92 -12.21
CA ASN A 378 -4.82 20.90 -11.93
C ASN A 378 -5.42 22.20 -11.37
N GLY A 379 -4.75 22.78 -10.37
CA GLY A 379 -5.10 24.07 -9.77
C GLY A 379 -4.37 25.24 -10.41
N ARG A 380 -4.41 26.40 -9.75
CA ARG A 380 -3.64 27.60 -10.16
C ARG A 380 -2.24 27.57 -9.56
N GLY A 381 -1.22 27.84 -10.38
CA GLY A 381 0.19 27.89 -9.97
C GLY A 381 1.00 26.65 -10.37
N LYS A 382 2.32 26.74 -10.23
CA LYS A 382 3.27 25.66 -10.63
C LYS A 382 3.16 24.43 -9.72
N ASN A 383 3.13 24.64 -8.41
CA ASN A 383 2.91 23.61 -7.38
C ASN A 383 1.41 23.22 -7.28
N ALA A 384 0.74 23.25 -8.43
CA ALA A 384 -0.64 22.83 -8.60
C ALA A 384 -0.89 22.11 -9.94
N GLN A 385 0.17 21.70 -10.63
CA GLN A 385 0.09 20.90 -11.84
C GLN A 385 0.52 19.47 -11.52
N MET A 386 -0.23 18.48 -11.98
CA MET A 386 0.30 17.13 -12.09
C MET A 386 1.53 17.15 -13.00
N LEU A 387 2.62 16.53 -12.54
CA LEU A 387 3.87 16.44 -13.29
C LEU A 387 3.69 15.55 -14.53
N PRO A 388 4.50 15.73 -15.59
CA PRO A 388 4.42 14.89 -16.79
C PRO A 388 4.87 13.44 -16.49
N PRO A 389 4.39 12.46 -17.28
CA PRO A 389 4.81 11.07 -17.16
C PRO A 389 6.30 10.91 -17.52
N PRO A 390 6.98 9.88 -16.97
CA PRO A 390 8.25 9.45 -17.52
C PRO A 390 8.06 8.91 -18.95
N PRO A 391 9.03 9.08 -19.87
CA PRO A 391 8.90 8.63 -21.26
C PRO A 391 8.94 7.10 -21.43
N TYR A 392 9.05 6.35 -20.33
CA TYR A 392 9.19 4.89 -20.27
C TYR A 392 8.10 4.23 -19.40
N MET A 393 6.91 4.85 -19.31
CA MET A 393 5.73 4.19 -18.72
C MET A 393 5.50 2.82 -19.38
N PRO A 394 5.04 1.79 -18.64
CA PRO A 394 4.66 0.50 -19.22
C PRO A 394 3.60 0.68 -20.31
N PRO A 395 3.71 -0.05 -21.44
CA PRO A 395 2.76 0.08 -22.52
C PRO A 395 1.38 -0.48 -22.15
N CYS A 396 0.38 0.20 -22.68
CA CYS A 396 -0.92 -0.33 -23.10
C CYS A 396 -1.00 0.01 -24.59
#